data_AF-A0A447ILF5-F1
#
_entry.id   AF-A0A447ILF5-F1
#
_cell.length_a   1.000
_cell.length_b   1.000
_cell.length_c   1.000
_cell.angle_alpha   90.00
_cell.angle_beta   90.00
_cell.angle_gamma   90.00
#
_symmetry.space_group_name_H-M   'P 1'
#
loop_
_entity.id
_entity.type
_entity.pdbx_description
1 polymer ?
#
loop_
_entity_poly.entity_id
_entity_poly.type
_entity_poly.pdbx_seq_one_letter_code
_entity_poly.pdbx_strand_id
1 'polypeptide(L)'
;MTQALETAIEAAWEARAEIDSATTGIVREAVEETLAQLDSGALRVSEKRGADWHVNQWAKKAVLLSFRLNDMEQMSGGPQGSSWWDKVPTKFEGWGDNQWRAAGFRAVPGAIVRRSAYIAPGAVLMPSFVNLGARVGEGTMVDTWATVGSCAQIGKNVHLSGGVGIGGVLEPLQAGPTIIEDDCFIGARSEVVEGCIVREGSVLGMGVFIGQSTKIVDRETGQVMYGEVPAGSVVVAGSLPSKNGVNLYCAVIVKRVDAQTRSKTSINELLRD
;
A
#
# COMPACT_ATOMS: atom_id res chain seq x y z
N MET A 1 2.31 3.49 -25.83
CA MET A 1 1.19 4.12 -25.12
C MET A 1 1.66 4.74 -23.80
N THR A 2 2.30 3.98 -22.91
CA THR A 2 2.82 4.47 -21.60
C THR A 2 3.78 5.66 -21.71
N GLN A 3 4.72 5.65 -22.66
CA GLN A 3 5.68 6.76 -22.85
C GLN A 3 5.02 8.07 -23.30
N ALA A 4 3.93 7.99 -24.07
CA ALA A 4 3.18 9.17 -24.49
C ALA A 4 2.39 9.77 -23.32
N LEU A 5 1.79 8.93 -22.46
CA LEU A 5 1.15 9.37 -21.22
C LEU A 5 2.14 10.00 -20.27
N GLU A 6 3.30 9.37 -20.05
CA GLU A 6 4.37 9.92 -19.21
C GLU A 6 4.77 11.33 -19.69
N THR A 7 5.00 11.50 -20.99
CA THR A 7 5.34 12.81 -21.58
C THR A 7 4.23 13.84 -21.35
N ALA A 8 2.97 13.47 -21.54
CA ALA A 8 1.83 14.36 -21.34
C ALA A 8 1.64 14.76 -19.86
N ILE A 9 1.82 13.81 -18.94
CA ILE A 9 1.73 14.06 -17.51
C ILE A 9 2.88 14.94 -17.02
N GLU A 10 4.09 14.72 -17.51
CA GLU A 10 5.24 15.57 -17.19
C GLU A 10 5.02 17.01 -17.68
N ALA A 11 4.54 17.19 -18.91
CA ALA A 11 4.20 18.51 -19.43
C ALA A 11 3.09 19.20 -18.61
N ALA A 12 2.03 18.46 -18.26
CA ALA A 12 0.95 18.96 -17.42
C ALA A 12 1.45 19.31 -16.00
N TRP A 13 2.39 18.53 -15.46
CA TRP A 13 2.97 18.79 -14.15
C TRP A 13 3.74 20.11 -14.10
N GLU A 14 4.51 20.44 -15.15
CA GLU A 14 5.20 21.73 -15.23
C GLU A 14 4.19 22.90 -15.27
N ALA A 15 3.07 22.73 -15.96
CA ALA A 15 1.99 23.72 -16.03
C ALA A 15 0.94 23.63 -14.90
N ARG A 16 1.18 22.86 -13.84
CA ARG A 16 0.17 22.54 -12.79
C ARG A 16 -0.45 23.73 -12.07
N ALA A 17 0.19 24.90 -12.11
CA ALA A 17 -0.36 26.13 -11.55
C ALA A 17 -1.57 26.68 -12.34
N GLU A 18 -1.67 26.31 -13.62
CA GLU A 18 -2.76 26.69 -14.54
C GLU A 18 -3.86 25.62 -14.62
N ILE A 19 -3.67 24.48 -13.93
CA ILE A 19 -4.62 23.36 -13.94
C ILE A 19 -5.56 23.46 -12.75
N ASP A 20 -6.86 23.40 -13.04
CA ASP A 20 -7.97 23.49 -12.11
C ASP A 20 -9.14 22.56 -12.51
N SER A 21 -10.28 22.69 -11.83
CA SER A 21 -11.47 21.87 -12.11
C SER A 21 -12.14 22.17 -13.45
N ALA A 22 -11.91 23.35 -14.05
CA ALA A 22 -12.45 23.73 -15.36
C ALA A 22 -11.58 23.22 -16.52
N THR A 23 -10.36 22.76 -16.24
CA THR A 23 -9.44 22.24 -17.25
C THR A 23 -10.02 21.00 -17.95
N THR A 24 -9.98 20.98 -19.29
CA THR A 24 -10.51 19.90 -20.14
C THR A 24 -9.49 19.50 -21.22
N GLY A 25 -9.87 18.60 -22.15
CA GLY A 25 -9.03 18.16 -23.26
C GLY A 25 -7.86 17.28 -22.84
N ILE A 26 -6.75 17.37 -23.58
CA ILE A 26 -5.62 16.43 -23.53
C ILE A 26 -5.06 16.23 -22.10
N VAL A 27 -4.98 17.30 -21.31
CA VAL A 27 -4.47 17.21 -19.92
C VAL A 27 -5.38 16.33 -19.05
N ARG A 28 -6.69 16.58 -19.10
CA ARG A 28 -7.67 15.78 -18.34
C ARG A 28 -7.68 14.34 -18.84
N GLU A 29 -7.72 14.14 -20.16
CA GLU A 29 -7.70 12.81 -20.78
C GLU A 29 -6.45 12.00 -20.37
N ALA A 30 -5.27 12.62 -20.37
CA ALA A 30 -4.03 11.96 -19.97
C ALA A 30 -4.03 11.56 -18.48
N VAL A 31 -4.54 12.42 -17.60
CA VAL A 31 -4.66 12.10 -16.16
C VAL A 31 -5.66 10.97 -15.94
N GLU A 32 -6.86 11.08 -16.52
CA GLU A 32 -7.91 10.07 -16.38
C GLU A 32 -7.47 8.69 -16.91
N GLU A 33 -6.81 8.65 -18.07
CA GLU A 33 -6.25 7.42 -18.63
C GLU A 33 -5.13 6.86 -17.74
N THR A 34 -4.26 7.71 -17.17
CA THR A 34 -3.22 7.26 -16.24
C THR A 34 -3.81 6.66 -14.98
N LEU A 35 -4.86 7.28 -14.41
CA LEU A 35 -5.58 6.72 -13.27
C LEU A 35 -6.30 5.42 -13.62
N ALA A 36 -6.84 5.28 -14.82
CA ALA A 36 -7.45 4.04 -15.31
C ALA A 36 -6.41 2.92 -15.47
N GLN A 37 -5.19 3.22 -15.93
CA GLN A 37 -4.10 2.25 -15.99
C GLN A 37 -3.61 1.84 -14.59
N LEU A 38 -3.59 2.76 -13.63
CA LEU A 38 -3.35 2.42 -12.23
C LEU A 38 -4.48 1.55 -11.66
N ASP A 39 -5.74 1.89 -11.93
CA ASP A 39 -6.93 1.18 -11.43
C ASP A 39 -7.02 -0.26 -11.93
N SER A 40 -6.64 -0.48 -13.18
CA SER A 40 -6.59 -1.79 -13.86
C SER A 40 -5.30 -2.57 -13.59
N GLY A 41 -4.29 -1.93 -12.98
CA GLY A 41 -2.99 -2.54 -12.71
C GLY A 41 -2.05 -2.63 -13.92
N ALA A 42 -2.43 -2.06 -15.07
CA ALA A 42 -1.57 -1.91 -16.25
C ALA A 42 -0.38 -0.98 -16.00
N LEU A 43 -0.55 -0.01 -15.08
CA LEU A 43 0.49 0.82 -14.52
C LEU A 43 0.60 0.55 -13.01
N ARG A 44 1.77 0.81 -12.45
CA ARG A 44 1.98 0.83 -10.99
C ARG A 44 2.92 1.96 -10.59
N VAL A 45 2.72 2.52 -9.40
CA VAL A 45 3.52 3.64 -8.88
C VAL A 45 4.97 3.24 -8.61
N SER A 46 5.19 2.01 -8.15
CA SER A 46 6.53 1.47 -7.95
C SER A 46 6.58 0.02 -8.42
N GLU A 47 7.67 -0.38 -9.06
CA GLU A 47 7.87 -1.72 -9.60
C GLU A 47 9.26 -2.26 -9.25
N LYS A 48 9.36 -3.59 -9.11
CA LYS A 48 10.63 -4.26 -8.83
C LYS A 48 11.45 -4.35 -10.12
N ARG A 49 12.67 -3.81 -10.12
CA ARG A 49 13.67 -3.92 -11.19
C ARG A 49 14.91 -4.61 -10.62
N GLY A 50 15.03 -5.91 -10.85
CA GLY A 50 16.05 -6.72 -10.17
C GLY A 50 15.72 -6.89 -8.68
N ALA A 51 16.64 -6.50 -7.79
CA ALA A 51 16.43 -6.54 -6.35
C ALA A 51 15.74 -5.28 -5.79
N ASP A 52 15.78 -4.18 -6.55
CA ASP A 52 15.39 -2.86 -6.09
C ASP A 52 13.99 -2.47 -6.58
N TRP A 53 13.38 -1.53 -5.86
CA TRP A 53 12.11 -0.94 -6.24
C TRP A 53 12.32 0.42 -6.88
N HIS A 54 11.79 0.57 -8.09
CA HIS A 54 11.86 1.81 -8.87
C HIS A 54 10.51 2.53 -8.87
N VAL A 55 10.54 3.82 -8.54
CA VAL A 55 9.33 4.66 -8.49
C VAL A 55 9.09 5.35 -9.83
N ASN A 56 7.91 5.12 -10.40
CA ASN A 56 7.39 5.84 -11.55
C ASN A 56 6.82 7.18 -11.07
N GLN A 57 7.67 8.21 -10.93
CA GLN A 57 7.27 9.50 -10.34
C GLN A 57 6.12 10.18 -11.10
N TRP A 58 6.09 10.03 -12.42
CA TRP A 58 5.02 10.59 -13.25
C TRP A 58 3.64 10.02 -12.88
N ALA A 59 3.55 8.77 -12.43
CA ALA A 59 2.29 8.20 -11.94
C ALA A 59 1.79 8.93 -10.67
N LYS A 60 2.71 9.33 -9.77
CA LYS A 60 2.37 10.16 -8.60
C LYS A 60 1.95 11.58 -9.01
N LYS A 61 2.61 12.15 -10.02
CA LYS A 61 2.23 13.46 -10.60
C LYS A 61 0.80 13.42 -11.16
N ALA A 62 0.43 12.36 -11.88
CA ALA A 62 -0.94 12.18 -12.39
C ALA A 62 -1.97 12.14 -11.26
N VAL A 63 -1.69 11.40 -10.18
CA VAL A 63 -2.53 11.38 -8.98
C VAL A 63 -2.67 12.79 -8.39
N LEU A 64 -1.58 13.53 -8.21
CA LEU A 64 -1.63 14.89 -7.66
C LEU A 64 -2.37 15.87 -8.58
N LEU A 65 -2.21 15.75 -9.90
CA LEU A 65 -2.96 16.52 -10.89
C LEU A 65 -4.46 16.23 -10.81
N SER A 66 -4.86 14.99 -10.54
CA SER A 66 -6.27 14.62 -10.38
C SER A 66 -6.96 15.41 -9.25
N PHE A 67 -6.25 15.77 -8.19
CA PHE A 67 -6.82 16.58 -7.10
C PHE A 67 -7.11 18.02 -7.51
N ARG A 68 -6.38 18.53 -8.52
CA ARG A 68 -6.61 19.85 -9.12
C ARG A 68 -7.76 19.80 -10.11
N LEU A 69 -7.83 18.74 -10.90
CA LEU A 69 -8.84 18.54 -11.94
C LEU A 69 -10.23 18.23 -11.40
N ASN A 70 -10.35 17.76 -10.16
CA ASN A 70 -11.64 17.41 -9.56
C ASN A 70 -11.98 18.40 -8.45
N ASP A 71 -13.17 18.98 -8.53
CA ASP A 71 -13.72 19.80 -7.45
C ASP A 71 -14.36 18.91 -6.37
N MET A 72 -14.60 19.49 -5.20
CA MET A 72 -15.34 18.81 -4.15
C MET A 72 -16.80 18.64 -4.56
N GLU A 73 -17.34 17.46 -4.30
CA GLU A 73 -18.73 17.14 -4.61
C GLU A 73 -19.40 16.36 -3.47
N GLN A 74 -20.73 16.37 -3.49
CA GLN A 74 -21.53 15.62 -2.55
C GLN A 74 -21.62 14.16 -3.01
N MET A 75 -21.17 13.24 -2.16
CA MET A 75 -21.24 11.80 -2.42
C MET A 75 -22.32 11.17 -1.55
N SER A 76 -23.33 10.59 -2.18
CA SER A 76 -24.49 9.99 -1.47
C SER A 76 -24.17 8.64 -0.82
N GLY A 77 -25.08 8.13 0.03
CA GLY A 77 -24.98 6.79 0.64
C GLY A 77 -24.66 6.78 2.14
N GLY A 78 -24.63 7.95 2.79
CA GLY A 78 -24.37 8.07 4.22
C GLY A 78 -25.54 7.60 5.10
N PRO A 79 -25.30 7.38 6.40
CA PRO A 79 -26.34 6.99 7.35
C PRO A 79 -27.53 7.94 7.33
N GLN A 80 -28.75 7.41 7.36
CA GLN A 80 -29.99 8.19 7.33
C GLN A 80 -30.10 9.14 6.12
N GLY A 81 -29.54 8.76 4.97
CA GLY A 81 -29.58 9.57 3.74
C GLY A 81 -28.63 10.78 3.76
N SER A 82 -27.70 10.83 4.73
CA SER A 82 -26.62 11.82 4.72
C SER A 82 -25.65 11.61 3.55
N SER A 83 -24.68 12.49 3.41
CA SER A 83 -23.70 12.47 2.33
C SER A 83 -22.31 12.79 2.84
N TRP A 84 -21.31 12.37 2.07
CA TRP A 84 -19.93 12.79 2.21
C TRP A 84 -19.64 13.99 1.29
N TRP A 85 -18.50 14.64 1.53
CA TRP A 85 -17.99 15.76 0.74
C TRP A 85 -16.52 15.48 0.42
N ASP A 86 -16.23 15.02 -0.79
CA ASP A 86 -14.88 14.63 -1.26
C ASP A 86 -14.80 14.83 -2.78
N LYS A 87 -13.61 14.68 -3.35
CA LYS A 87 -13.34 14.83 -4.80
C LYS A 87 -12.72 13.59 -5.44
N VAL A 88 -12.54 12.51 -4.67
CA VAL A 88 -11.95 11.26 -5.15
C VAL A 88 -13.04 10.19 -5.19
N PRO A 89 -13.47 9.77 -6.39
CA PRO A 89 -14.52 8.76 -6.50
C PRO A 89 -14.06 7.41 -5.94
N THR A 90 -15.04 6.59 -5.55
CA THR A 90 -14.78 5.19 -5.22
C THR A 90 -14.41 4.40 -6.47
N LYS A 91 -13.55 3.38 -6.31
CA LYS A 91 -13.23 2.41 -7.38
C LYS A 91 -14.48 1.78 -8.00
N PHE A 92 -15.52 1.59 -7.20
CA PHE A 92 -16.71 0.82 -7.57
C PHE A 92 -17.81 1.67 -8.23
N GLU A 93 -17.56 2.95 -8.48
CA GLU A 93 -18.53 3.83 -9.09
C GLU A 93 -18.92 3.30 -10.48
N GLY A 94 -20.22 3.12 -10.71
CA GLY A 94 -20.76 2.60 -11.97
C GLY A 94 -20.47 1.12 -12.27
N TRP A 95 -19.95 0.34 -11.31
CA TRP A 95 -19.71 -1.09 -11.53
C TRP A 95 -21.00 -1.91 -11.58
N GLY A 96 -21.12 -2.75 -12.61
CA GLY A 96 -22.12 -3.81 -12.72
C GLY A 96 -21.53 -5.21 -12.52
N ASP A 97 -22.38 -6.23 -12.64
CA ASP A 97 -22.02 -7.64 -12.41
C ASP A 97 -20.83 -8.11 -13.26
N ASN A 98 -20.72 -7.63 -14.50
CA ASN A 98 -19.63 -7.98 -15.41
C ASN A 98 -18.28 -7.46 -14.90
N GLN A 99 -18.20 -6.22 -14.39
CA GLN A 99 -16.96 -5.70 -13.80
C GLN A 99 -16.57 -6.49 -12.53
N TRP A 100 -17.54 -6.76 -11.65
CA TRP A 100 -17.29 -7.57 -10.44
C TRP A 100 -16.75 -8.96 -10.77
N ARG A 101 -17.35 -9.64 -11.75
CA ARG A 101 -16.90 -10.97 -12.19
C ARG A 101 -15.54 -10.95 -12.86
N ALA A 102 -15.28 -9.97 -13.71
CA ALA A 102 -13.99 -9.83 -14.39
C ALA A 102 -12.85 -9.50 -13.42
N ALA A 103 -13.11 -8.67 -12.41
CA ALA A 103 -12.11 -8.28 -11.42
C ALA A 103 -11.71 -9.43 -10.47
N GLY A 104 -12.65 -10.33 -10.16
CA GLY A 104 -12.35 -11.62 -9.51
C GLY A 104 -11.87 -11.54 -8.06
N PHE A 105 -12.00 -10.40 -7.39
CA PHE A 105 -11.75 -10.24 -5.95
C PHE A 105 -13.06 -10.11 -5.16
N ARG A 106 -12.97 -10.25 -3.84
CA ARG A 106 -14.12 -10.09 -2.94
C ARG A 106 -14.02 -8.78 -2.17
N ALA A 107 -15.03 -7.91 -2.31
CA ALA A 107 -15.20 -6.74 -1.46
C ALA A 107 -16.36 -6.97 -0.48
N VAL A 108 -16.05 -7.13 0.80
CA VAL A 108 -17.05 -7.27 1.87
C VAL A 108 -17.67 -5.89 2.16
N PRO A 109 -18.99 -5.78 2.42
CA PRO A 109 -19.62 -4.51 2.79
C PRO A 109 -18.86 -3.81 3.92
N GLY A 110 -18.46 -2.55 3.67
CA GLY A 110 -17.57 -1.78 4.53
C GLY A 110 -16.13 -1.66 4.00
N ALA A 111 -15.76 -2.41 2.96
CA ALA A 111 -14.52 -2.18 2.21
C ALA A 111 -14.63 -0.89 1.39
N ILE A 112 -13.73 0.06 1.62
CA ILE A 112 -13.68 1.35 0.94
C ILE A 112 -12.41 1.38 0.10
N VAL A 113 -12.57 1.54 -1.22
CA VAL A 113 -11.45 1.62 -2.17
C VAL A 113 -11.62 2.88 -3.02
N ARG A 114 -10.59 3.73 -3.05
CA ARG A 114 -10.56 4.91 -3.94
C ARG A 114 -10.14 4.50 -5.35
N ARG A 115 -10.72 5.16 -6.35
CA ARG A 115 -10.35 4.98 -7.77
C ARG A 115 -8.84 5.16 -7.95
N SER A 116 -8.27 4.42 -8.90
CA SER A 116 -6.82 4.24 -9.19
C SER A 116 -6.10 3.22 -8.32
N ALA A 117 -6.73 2.66 -7.28
CA ALA A 117 -6.16 1.52 -6.58
C ALA A 117 -6.43 0.23 -7.37
N TYR A 118 -5.38 -0.57 -7.58
CA TYR A 118 -5.51 -1.89 -8.19
C TYR A 118 -5.72 -2.96 -7.11
N ILE A 119 -6.71 -3.81 -7.33
CA ILE A 119 -6.99 -4.99 -6.51
C ILE A 119 -6.96 -6.21 -7.43
N ALA A 120 -6.02 -7.12 -7.20
CA ALA A 120 -5.85 -8.30 -8.04
C ALA A 120 -6.91 -9.39 -7.76
N PRO A 121 -7.14 -10.31 -8.71
CA PRO A 121 -8.01 -11.45 -8.51
C PRO A 121 -7.65 -12.28 -7.26
N GLY A 122 -8.68 -12.90 -6.65
CA GLY A 122 -8.51 -13.73 -5.45
C GLY A 122 -8.26 -12.95 -4.16
N ALA A 123 -7.98 -11.64 -4.21
CA ALA A 123 -7.86 -10.83 -3.01
C ALA A 123 -9.21 -10.74 -2.26
N VAL A 124 -9.13 -10.60 -0.94
CA VAL A 124 -10.31 -10.43 -0.08
C VAL A 124 -10.14 -9.15 0.74
N LEU A 125 -11.06 -8.21 0.52
CA LEU A 125 -11.15 -6.97 1.27
C LEU A 125 -12.27 -7.09 2.30
N MET A 126 -11.89 -7.22 3.57
CA MET A 126 -12.81 -7.07 4.69
C MET A 126 -13.19 -5.59 4.85
N PRO A 127 -14.00 -5.18 5.86
CA PRO A 127 -14.21 -3.76 6.13
C PRO A 127 -12.87 -3.05 6.40
N SER A 128 -12.32 -2.37 5.40
CA SER A 128 -10.94 -1.88 5.34
C SER A 128 -10.87 -0.66 4.42
N PHE A 129 -9.74 0.02 4.38
CA PHE A 129 -9.51 1.15 3.48
C PHE A 129 -8.31 0.89 2.55
N VAL A 130 -8.49 1.06 1.24
CA VAL A 130 -7.40 1.04 0.24
C VAL A 130 -7.40 2.36 -0.51
N ASN A 131 -6.31 3.10 -0.39
CA ASN A 131 -6.20 4.44 -0.95
C ASN A 131 -5.66 4.41 -2.39
N LEU A 132 -5.80 5.53 -3.07
CA LEU A 132 -5.41 5.74 -4.47
C LEU A 132 -3.96 5.33 -4.80
N GLY A 133 -3.73 4.88 -6.03
CA GLY A 133 -2.43 4.42 -6.52
C GLY A 133 -1.85 3.18 -5.81
N ALA A 134 -2.52 2.64 -4.80
CA ALA A 134 -2.11 1.41 -4.14
C ALA A 134 -2.29 0.20 -5.07
N ARG A 135 -1.51 -0.85 -4.80
CA ARG A 135 -1.58 -2.11 -5.53
C ARG A 135 -1.66 -3.25 -4.54
N VAL A 136 -2.76 -4.00 -4.59
CA VAL A 136 -2.98 -5.21 -3.79
C VAL A 136 -2.84 -6.44 -4.68
N GLY A 137 -1.84 -7.28 -4.39
CA GLY A 137 -1.52 -8.48 -5.16
C GLY A 137 -2.52 -9.62 -5.03
N GLU A 138 -2.33 -10.64 -5.88
CA GLU A 138 -3.23 -11.80 -6.00
C GLU A 138 -3.32 -12.58 -4.69
N GLY A 139 -4.52 -13.06 -4.34
CA GLY A 139 -4.72 -13.90 -3.15
C GLY A 139 -4.50 -13.20 -1.80
N THR A 140 -4.23 -11.88 -1.79
CA THR A 140 -3.95 -11.13 -0.57
C THR A 140 -5.21 -10.94 0.28
N MET A 141 -5.04 -11.12 1.59
CA MET A 141 -6.06 -10.86 2.60
C MET A 141 -5.83 -9.48 3.23
N VAL A 142 -6.83 -8.60 3.11
CA VAL A 142 -6.88 -7.30 3.80
C VAL A 142 -7.97 -7.38 4.86
N ASP A 143 -7.57 -7.66 6.12
CA ASP A 143 -8.50 -7.92 7.21
C ASP A 143 -9.21 -6.66 7.72
N THR A 144 -10.18 -6.88 8.62
CA THR A 144 -11.03 -5.84 9.18
C THR A 144 -10.20 -4.74 9.84
N TRP A 145 -10.49 -3.50 9.46
CA TRP A 145 -9.84 -2.26 9.87
C TRP A 145 -8.38 -2.16 9.46
N ALA A 146 -7.90 -3.00 8.55
CA ALA A 146 -6.62 -2.78 7.90
C ALA A 146 -6.71 -1.55 6.96
N THR A 147 -5.56 -0.91 6.76
CA THR A 147 -5.41 0.24 5.87
C THR A 147 -4.25 0.01 4.92
N VAL A 148 -4.50 0.16 3.62
CA VAL A 148 -3.47 0.20 2.57
C VAL A 148 -3.38 1.62 2.05
N GLY A 149 -2.34 2.33 2.46
CA GLY A 149 -2.13 3.75 2.16
C GLY A 149 -1.83 4.03 0.69
N SER A 150 -1.81 5.32 0.34
CA SER A 150 -1.61 5.76 -1.04
C SER A 150 -0.29 5.26 -1.61
N CYS A 151 -0.32 4.79 -2.85
CA CYS A 151 0.85 4.24 -3.56
C CYS A 151 1.44 2.95 -2.97
N ALA A 152 0.97 2.43 -1.84
CA ALA A 152 1.52 1.25 -1.20
C ALA A 152 1.49 0.03 -2.14
N GLN A 153 2.53 -0.80 -2.09
CA GLN A 153 2.68 -1.99 -2.93
C GLN A 153 2.60 -3.23 -2.05
N ILE A 154 1.49 -3.97 -2.16
CA ILE A 154 1.26 -5.22 -1.45
C ILE A 154 1.42 -6.36 -2.44
N GLY A 155 2.30 -7.30 -2.10
CA GLY A 155 2.62 -8.49 -2.87
C GLY A 155 1.45 -9.48 -2.96
N LYS A 156 1.74 -10.63 -3.55
CA LYS A 156 0.84 -11.77 -3.64
C LYS A 156 0.81 -12.55 -2.32
N ASN A 157 -0.33 -13.17 -2.03
CA ASN A 157 -0.56 -14.00 -0.85
C ASN A 157 -0.17 -13.34 0.48
N VAL A 158 -0.19 -12.01 0.53
CA VAL A 158 0.10 -11.28 1.75
C VAL A 158 -1.12 -11.40 2.67
N HIS A 159 -0.88 -11.53 3.97
CA HIS A 159 -1.95 -11.42 4.97
C HIS A 159 -1.72 -10.19 5.84
N LEU A 160 -2.49 -9.13 5.58
CA LEU A 160 -2.59 -7.97 6.45
C LEU A 160 -3.67 -8.24 7.48
N SER A 161 -3.27 -8.57 8.71
CA SER A 161 -4.19 -8.91 9.79
C SER A 161 -5.03 -7.72 10.26
N GLY A 162 -6.01 -7.99 11.13
CA GLY A 162 -6.95 -6.95 11.60
C GLY A 162 -6.26 -5.73 12.20
N GLY A 163 -6.61 -4.55 11.70
CA GLY A 163 -6.05 -3.28 12.16
C GLY A 163 -4.61 -3.02 11.76
N VAL A 164 -4.06 -3.73 10.78
CA VAL A 164 -2.74 -3.43 10.23
C VAL A 164 -2.79 -2.16 9.40
N GLY A 165 -1.88 -1.21 9.65
CA GLY A 165 -1.73 -0.02 8.83
C GLY A 165 -0.48 -0.08 7.96
N ILE A 166 -0.67 0.11 6.65
CA ILE A 166 0.40 0.29 5.68
C ILE A 166 0.38 1.74 5.23
N GLY A 167 1.42 2.50 5.60
CA GLY A 167 1.52 3.93 5.38
C GLY A 167 1.52 4.31 3.89
N GLY A 168 0.83 5.40 3.57
CA GLY A 168 0.82 5.97 2.22
C GLY A 168 1.98 6.93 1.98
N VAL A 169 2.51 6.96 0.76
CA VAL A 169 3.59 7.89 0.37
C VAL A 169 3.34 8.45 -1.03
N LEU A 170 2.62 9.57 -1.08
CA LEU A 170 2.37 10.30 -2.33
C LEU A 170 3.44 11.37 -2.58
N GLU A 171 3.79 12.13 -1.54
CA GLU A 171 4.90 13.08 -1.56
C GLU A 171 5.89 12.74 -0.44
N PRO A 172 7.21 13.00 -0.62
CA PRO A 172 7.86 13.53 -1.84
C PRO A 172 7.79 12.58 -3.05
N LEU A 173 7.86 13.14 -4.27
CA LEU A 173 7.69 12.36 -5.52
C LEU A 173 8.73 11.24 -5.66
N GLN A 174 9.98 11.51 -5.29
CA GLN A 174 11.09 10.55 -5.35
C GLN A 174 11.03 9.45 -4.28
N ALA A 175 10.23 9.63 -3.23
CA ALA A 175 10.18 8.68 -2.13
C ALA A 175 9.51 7.37 -2.56
N GLY A 176 10.12 6.23 -2.22
CA GLY A 176 9.51 4.91 -2.38
C GLY A 176 8.21 4.81 -1.58
N PRO A 177 7.14 4.20 -2.11
CA PRO A 177 5.99 3.83 -1.30
C PRO A 177 6.36 2.72 -0.32
N THR A 178 5.55 2.56 0.73
CA THR A 178 5.67 1.40 1.60
C THR A 178 5.40 0.12 0.79
N ILE A 179 6.27 -0.86 0.94
CA ILE A 179 6.25 -2.11 0.18
C ILE A 179 6.18 -3.28 1.14
N ILE A 180 5.21 -4.17 0.91
CA ILE A 180 5.14 -5.49 1.52
C ILE A 180 5.27 -6.49 0.38
N GLU A 181 6.39 -7.21 0.29
CA GLU A 181 6.63 -8.17 -0.77
C GLU A 181 5.79 -9.46 -0.59
N ASP A 182 5.89 -10.36 -1.55
CA ASP A 182 5.07 -11.58 -1.64
C ASP A 182 5.19 -12.47 -0.38
N ASP A 183 4.13 -13.20 -0.08
CA ASP A 183 4.01 -14.21 0.99
C ASP A 183 4.29 -13.70 2.42
N CYS A 184 4.29 -12.38 2.62
CA CYS A 184 4.43 -11.78 3.95
C CYS A 184 3.19 -12.00 4.82
N PHE A 185 3.40 -12.25 6.11
CA PHE A 185 2.35 -12.17 7.13
C PHE A 185 2.61 -10.96 8.03
N ILE A 186 1.62 -10.08 8.16
CA ILE A 186 1.69 -8.91 9.04
C ILE A 186 0.64 -9.09 10.14
N GLY A 187 1.11 -9.35 11.36
CA GLY A 187 0.26 -9.60 12.52
C GLY A 187 -0.58 -8.39 12.93
N ALA A 188 -1.68 -8.65 13.64
CA ALA A 188 -2.67 -7.64 13.98
C ALA A 188 -2.06 -6.44 14.72
N ARG A 189 -2.59 -5.24 14.43
CA ARG A 189 -2.16 -3.97 15.05
C ARG A 189 -0.70 -3.58 14.81
N SER A 190 -0.06 -4.19 13.82
CA SER A 190 1.25 -3.77 13.33
C SER A 190 1.09 -2.62 12.34
N GLU A 191 2.14 -1.81 12.21
CA GLU A 191 2.15 -0.65 11.31
C GLU A 191 3.48 -0.60 10.55
N VAL A 192 3.44 -0.45 9.22
CA VAL A 192 4.64 -0.28 8.38
C VAL A 192 4.46 0.98 7.55
N VAL A 193 5.36 1.96 7.69
CA VAL A 193 5.12 3.33 7.19
C VAL A 193 6.34 3.94 6.50
N GLU A 194 6.18 5.14 5.95
CA GLU A 194 7.30 6.01 5.50
C GLU A 194 8.20 5.38 4.41
N GLY A 195 7.64 4.52 3.56
CA GLY A 195 8.41 3.89 2.49
C GLY A 195 9.28 2.72 2.95
N CYS A 196 9.05 2.19 4.17
CA CYS A 196 9.73 0.99 4.61
C CYS A 196 9.36 -0.22 3.74
N ILE A 197 10.28 -1.18 3.67
CA ILE A 197 10.13 -2.40 2.88
C ILE A 197 10.15 -3.62 3.81
N VAL A 198 9.12 -4.45 3.71
CA VAL A 198 9.12 -5.80 4.28
C VAL A 198 9.34 -6.78 3.15
N ARG A 199 10.51 -7.42 3.14
CA ARG A 199 10.92 -8.33 2.07
C ARG A 199 10.21 -9.68 2.17
N GLU A 200 10.21 -10.36 1.04
CA GLU A 200 9.44 -11.57 0.76
C GLU A 200 9.47 -12.62 1.89
N GLY A 201 8.31 -13.24 2.15
CA GLY A 201 8.15 -14.33 3.09
C GLY A 201 8.31 -13.98 4.58
N SER A 202 8.49 -12.71 4.92
CA SER A 202 8.66 -12.27 6.31
C SER A 202 7.38 -12.40 7.12
N VAL A 203 7.52 -12.62 8.43
CA VAL A 203 6.42 -12.77 9.40
C VAL A 203 6.61 -11.74 10.50
N LEU A 204 5.76 -10.72 10.52
CA LEU A 204 5.66 -9.79 11.64
C LEU A 204 4.61 -10.31 12.62
N GLY A 205 4.96 -10.37 13.90
CA GLY A 205 4.02 -10.60 14.99
C GLY A 205 3.03 -9.43 15.15
N MET A 206 2.24 -9.47 16.23
CA MET A 206 1.35 -8.37 16.57
C MET A 206 2.12 -7.17 17.14
N GLY A 207 1.60 -5.97 16.91
CA GLY A 207 2.13 -4.73 17.50
C GLY A 207 3.55 -4.38 17.05
N VAL A 208 3.97 -4.82 15.87
CA VAL A 208 5.24 -4.46 15.27
C VAL A 208 5.06 -3.18 14.47
N PHE A 209 5.62 -2.10 14.97
CA PHE A 209 5.70 -0.79 14.31
C PHE A 209 7.04 -0.63 13.61
N ILE A 210 7.06 -0.29 12.32
CA ILE A 210 8.25 -0.06 11.50
C ILE A 210 8.05 1.24 10.70
N GLY A 211 8.79 2.28 11.10
CA GLY A 211 9.04 3.48 10.31
C GLY A 211 10.53 3.68 10.04
N GLN A 212 10.89 4.75 9.33
CA GLN A 212 12.29 5.06 8.97
C GLN A 212 13.17 5.29 10.19
N SER A 213 12.59 5.71 11.32
CA SER A 213 13.28 5.91 12.60
C SER A 213 13.31 4.68 13.51
N THR A 214 12.64 3.58 13.13
CA THR A 214 12.55 2.38 13.95
C THR A 214 13.81 1.55 13.84
N LYS A 215 14.43 1.24 14.99
CA LYS A 215 15.50 0.25 15.06
C LYS A 215 14.94 -1.14 14.82
N ILE A 216 15.48 -1.84 13.83
CA ILE A 216 15.22 -3.26 13.56
C ILE A 216 16.48 -4.01 13.99
N VAL A 217 16.38 -4.82 15.04
CA VAL A 217 17.52 -5.47 15.67
C VAL A 217 17.50 -6.96 15.36
N ASP A 218 18.58 -7.49 14.82
CA ASP A 218 18.76 -8.92 14.68
C ASP A 218 19.31 -9.50 16.00
N ARG A 219 18.54 -10.36 16.68
CA ARG A 219 18.92 -10.84 18.02
C ARG A 219 20.14 -11.76 18.00
N GLU A 220 20.39 -12.44 16.90
CA GLU A 220 21.49 -13.40 16.78
C GLU A 220 22.82 -12.68 16.55
N THR A 221 22.80 -11.63 15.73
CA THR A 221 24.01 -10.90 15.33
C THR A 221 24.24 -9.60 16.09
N GLY A 222 23.20 -9.05 16.73
CA GLY A 222 23.20 -7.72 17.33
C GLY A 222 23.17 -6.57 16.30
N GLN A 223 23.04 -6.87 15.01
CA GLN A 223 22.99 -5.86 13.95
C GLN A 223 21.74 -4.98 14.09
N VAL A 224 21.90 -3.68 13.92
CA VAL A 224 20.79 -2.71 13.88
C VAL A 224 20.61 -2.20 12.46
N MET A 225 19.40 -2.33 11.94
CA MET A 225 18.95 -1.90 10.62
C MET A 225 17.79 -0.89 10.75
N TYR A 226 17.47 -0.22 9.66
CA TYR A 226 16.38 0.76 9.55
C TYR A 226 15.72 0.64 8.19
N GLY A 227 14.42 0.91 8.11
CA GLY A 227 13.69 1.03 6.84
C GLY A 227 13.42 -0.27 6.08
N GLU A 228 14.17 -1.34 6.34
CA GLU A 228 14.04 -2.60 5.60
C GLU A 228 14.10 -3.83 6.53
N VAL A 229 13.10 -4.71 6.42
CA VAL A 229 13.10 -6.05 7.02
C VAL A 229 13.60 -7.05 5.98
N PRO A 230 14.72 -7.75 6.22
CA PRO A 230 15.27 -8.74 5.29
C PRO A 230 14.30 -9.91 5.02
N ALA A 231 14.45 -10.58 3.88
CA ALA A 231 13.57 -11.68 3.47
C ALA A 231 13.56 -12.83 4.49
N GLY A 232 12.39 -13.45 4.66
CA GLY A 232 12.19 -14.57 5.58
C GLY A 232 12.39 -14.22 7.06
N SER A 233 12.38 -12.94 7.43
CA SER A 233 12.55 -12.55 8.84
C SER A 233 11.30 -12.83 9.65
N VAL A 234 11.47 -13.41 10.84
CA VAL A 234 10.43 -13.44 11.88
C VAL A 234 10.68 -12.30 12.85
N VAL A 235 9.76 -11.36 12.92
CA VAL A 235 9.93 -10.09 13.65
C VAL A 235 8.89 -9.95 14.74
N VAL A 236 9.31 -9.58 15.94
CA VAL A 236 8.43 -9.30 17.09
C VAL A 236 8.71 -7.92 17.66
N ALA A 237 7.76 -7.38 18.42
CA ALA A 237 7.96 -6.16 19.18
C ALA A 237 8.95 -6.40 20.32
N GLY A 238 9.86 -5.46 20.55
CA GLY A 238 10.85 -5.55 21.61
C GLY A 238 11.30 -4.19 22.11
N SER A 239 12.39 -4.18 22.86
CA SER A 239 13.00 -2.94 23.33
C SER A 239 14.50 -3.06 23.50
N LEU A 240 15.21 -1.93 23.39
CA LEU A 240 16.64 -1.82 23.66
C LEU A 240 16.88 -0.92 24.88
N PRO A 241 17.90 -1.23 25.71
CA PRO A 241 18.37 -0.31 26.74
C PRO A 241 18.73 1.07 26.19
N SER A 242 18.27 2.10 26.88
CA SER A 242 18.59 3.50 26.60
C SER A 242 19.21 4.15 27.85
N LYS A 243 19.11 5.47 27.96
CA LYS A 243 19.65 6.23 29.09
C LYS A 243 18.76 6.10 30.32
N ASN A 244 19.36 6.25 31.50
CA ASN A 244 18.67 6.34 32.79
C ASN A 244 17.80 5.11 33.14
N GLY A 245 18.19 3.92 32.69
CA GLY A 245 17.45 2.68 32.96
C GLY A 245 16.12 2.56 32.23
N VAL A 246 15.87 3.40 31.22
CA VAL A 246 14.67 3.33 30.37
C VAL A 246 14.99 2.51 29.12
N ASN A 247 14.05 1.67 28.68
CA ASN A 247 14.13 1.00 27.40
C ASN A 247 13.31 1.75 26.35
N LEU A 248 13.78 1.77 25.10
CA LEU A 248 13.04 2.32 23.97
C LEU A 248 12.63 1.19 23.04
N TYR A 249 11.46 1.36 22.41
CA TYR A 249 10.90 0.39 21.48
C TYR A 249 11.86 0.11 20.31
N CYS A 250 11.90 -1.16 19.90
CA CYS A 250 12.49 -1.60 18.64
C CYS A 250 11.71 -2.79 18.07
N ALA A 251 11.87 -3.04 16.78
CA ALA A 251 11.49 -4.32 16.18
C ALA A 251 12.67 -5.30 16.33
N VAL A 252 12.41 -6.56 16.63
CA VAL A 252 13.44 -7.58 16.83
C VAL A 252 13.23 -8.74 15.87
N ILE A 253 14.21 -9.00 15.01
CA ILE A 253 14.29 -10.23 14.22
C ILE A 253 14.75 -11.35 15.15
N VAL A 254 13.88 -12.32 15.40
CA VAL A 254 14.13 -13.44 16.32
C VAL A 254 14.70 -14.66 15.60
N LYS A 255 14.40 -14.82 14.32
CA LYS A 255 15.00 -15.83 13.45
C LYS A 255 14.78 -15.45 11.99
N ARG A 256 15.53 -16.11 11.10
CA ARG A 256 15.31 -16.06 9.65
C ARG A 256 14.96 -17.45 9.16
N VAL A 257 13.92 -17.56 8.33
CA VAL A 257 13.43 -18.81 7.78
C VAL A 257 13.48 -18.79 6.26
N ASP A 258 13.82 -19.92 5.66
CA ASP A 258 13.73 -20.10 4.21
C ASP A 258 12.28 -20.41 3.77
N ALA A 259 12.04 -20.34 2.46
CA ALA A 259 10.74 -20.60 1.86
C ALA A 259 10.22 -22.03 2.18
N GLN A 260 11.11 -23.02 2.27
CA GLN A 260 10.72 -24.40 2.55
C GLN A 260 10.18 -24.53 3.98
N THR A 261 10.88 -23.94 4.95
CA THR A 261 10.50 -23.89 6.36
C THR A 261 9.21 -23.09 6.53
N ARG A 262 9.09 -21.96 5.82
CA ARG A 262 7.88 -21.11 5.82
C ARG A 262 6.63 -21.86 5.35
N SER A 263 6.75 -22.69 4.32
CA SER A 263 5.63 -23.47 3.76
C SER A 263 5.15 -24.61 4.66
N LYS A 264 6.01 -25.13 5.53
CA LYS A 264 5.73 -26.29 6.40
C LYS A 264 5.39 -25.92 7.84
N THR A 265 5.74 -24.70 8.26
CA THR A 265 5.63 -24.25 9.65
C THR A 265 4.47 -23.26 9.77
N SER A 266 3.58 -23.51 10.72
CA SER A 266 2.48 -22.58 10.97
C SER A 266 3.01 -21.24 11.49
N ILE A 267 2.26 -20.16 11.24
CA ILE A 267 2.63 -18.82 11.74
C ILE A 267 2.80 -18.82 13.26
N ASN A 268 1.94 -19.57 13.98
CA ASN A 268 1.99 -19.68 15.43
C ASN A 268 3.27 -20.38 15.93
N GLU A 269 3.75 -21.40 15.21
CA GLU A 269 5.02 -22.06 15.54
C GLU A 269 6.21 -21.16 15.25
N LEU A 270 6.18 -20.39 14.16
CA LEU A 270 7.24 -19.41 13.86
C LEU A 270 7.35 -18.33 14.96
N LEU A 271 6.24 -17.89 15.55
CA LEU A 271 6.24 -16.81 16.54
C LEU A 271 6.50 -17.24 17.99
N ARG A 272 6.56 -18.54 18.29
CA ARG A 272 6.67 -19.05 19.68
C ARG A 272 8.09 -19.04 20.28
N ASP A 273 9.13 -18.94 19.45
CA ASP A 273 10.55 -18.92 19.86
C ASP A 273 11.27 -17.65 19.38
#